data_AF-A0A976L8D4-F1
#
_entry.id   AF-A0A976L8D4-F1
#
_cell.length_a   1.000
_cell.length_b   1.000
_cell.length_c   1.000
_cell.angle_alpha   90.00
_cell.angle_beta   90.00
_cell.angle_gamma   90.00
#
_symmetry.space_group_name_H-M   'P 1'
#
loop_
_entity.id
_entity.type
_entity.pdbx_description
1 polymer ?
#
loop_
_entity_poly.entity_id
_entity_poly.type
_entity_poly.pdbx_seq_one_letter_code
_entity_poly.pdbx_strand_id
1 'polypeptide(L)' 'MNWSEFFNMGGYAFYVWSSFGLMALVLTANVVWTLERKFTVTHKLKRLIKSREKGV' A
#
# COMPACT_ATOMS: atom_id res chain seq x y z
N MET A 1 30.41 -14.54 7.94
CA MET A 1 29.53 -13.35 8.08
C MET A 1 28.22 -13.82 8.68
N ASN A 2 27.99 -13.54 9.97
CA ASN A 2 26.88 -14.11 10.74
C ASN A 2 25.68 -13.15 10.73
N TRP A 3 24.62 -13.50 10.02
CA TRP A 3 23.31 -12.85 10.13
C TRP A 3 22.77 -12.89 11.56
N SER A 4 23.12 -13.93 12.32
CA SER A 4 22.76 -14.07 13.75
C SER A 4 23.36 -12.99 14.65
N GLU A 5 24.56 -12.45 14.33
CA GLU A 5 25.13 -11.32 15.07
C GLU A 5 24.36 -10.03 14.77
N PHE A 6 23.94 -9.82 13.52
CA PHE A 6 23.16 -8.64 13.12
C PHE A 6 21.81 -8.55 13.85
N PHE A 7 21.14 -9.69 14.07
CA PHE A 7 19.90 -9.75 14.86
C PHE A 7 20.14 -9.73 16.37
N ASN A 8 21.28 -10.24 16.85
CA ASN A 8 21.63 -10.28 18.28
C ASN A 8 22.59 -9.17 18.72
N MET A 9 22.62 -8.01 18.04
CA MET A 9 23.30 -6.81 18.53
C MET A 9 22.58 -6.17 19.72
N GLY A 10 22.11 -6.97 20.70
CA GLY A 10 21.71 -6.68 22.09
C GLY A 10 20.79 -5.49 22.43
N GLY A 11 20.49 -4.61 21.48
CA GLY A 11 19.94 -3.27 21.69
C GLY A 11 19.77 -2.48 20.40
N TYR A 12 20.68 -2.57 19.41
CA TYR A 12 20.57 -1.83 18.14
C TYR A 12 19.56 -2.43 17.16
N ALA A 13 19.43 -3.77 17.15
CA ALA A 13 18.50 -4.45 16.26
C ALA A 13 17.04 -4.01 16.51
N PHE A 14 16.69 -3.70 17.76
CA PHE A 14 15.35 -3.24 18.14
C PHE A 14 14.99 -1.88 17.54
N TYR A 15 15.96 -0.94 17.48
CA TYR A 15 15.79 0.37 16.85
C TYR A 15 15.59 0.27 15.35
N VAL A 16 16.38 -0.59 14.70
CA VAL A 16 16.29 -0.82 13.25
C VAL A 16 14.92 -1.43 12.93
N TRP A 17 14.55 -2.53 13.58
CA TRP A 17 13.27 -3.20 13.36
C TRP A 17 12.06 -2.32 13.67
N SER A 18 12.12 -1.49 14.72
CA SER A 18 11.02 -0.56 15.03
C SER A 18 10.89 0.53 13.98
N SER A 19 12.00 1.10 13.49
CA SER A 19 11.99 2.13 12.44
C SER A 19 11.49 1.58 11.10
N PHE A 20 11.95 0.39 10.71
CA PHE A 20 11.47 -0.32 9.52
C PHE A 20 10.01 -0.73 9.67
N GLY A 21 9.59 -1.17 10.84
CA GLY A 21 8.19 -1.49 11.16
C GLY A 21 7.29 -0.26 11.06
N LEU A 22 7.74 0.89 11.57
CA LEU A 22 6.99 2.15 11.49
C LEU A 22 6.85 2.62 10.04
N MET A 23 7.94 2.56 9.27
CA MET A 23 7.93 2.86 7.84
C MET A 23 6.96 1.93 7.09
N ALA A 24 7.07 0.61 7.31
CA ALA A 24 6.20 -0.38 6.69
C ALA A 24 4.74 -0.14 7.05
N LEU A 25 4.43 0.19 8.30
CA LEU A 25 3.09 0.48 8.76
C LEU A 25 2.49 1.70 8.04
N VAL A 26 3.24 2.80 7.92
CA VAL A 26 2.80 3.99 7.18
C VAL A 26 2.59 3.69 5.69
N LEU A 27 3.49 2.91 5.09
CA LEU A 27 3.40 2.52 3.68
C LEU A 27 2.17 1.63 3.43
N THR A 28 1.96 0.60 4.26
CA THR A 28 0.79 -0.27 4.20
C THR A 28 -0.49 0.52 4.38
N ALA A 29 -0.56 1.42 5.37
CA ALA A 29 -1.73 2.27 5.57
C ALA A 29 -2.04 3.14 4.33
N ASN A 30 -1.02 3.74 3.72
CA ASN A 30 -1.18 4.54 2.50
C ASN A 30 -1.64 3.71 1.29
N VAL A 31 -1.08 2.51 1.12
CA VAL A 31 -1.45 1.58 0.04
C VAL A 31 -2.89 1.11 0.20
N VAL A 32 -3.29 0.71 1.41
CA VAL A 32 -4.67 0.30 1.72
C VAL A 32 -5.64 1.44 1.41
N TRP A 33 -5.34 2.66 1.90
CA TRP A 33 -6.17 3.84 1.64
C TRP A 33 -6.28 4.18 0.14
N THR A 34 -5.19 3.99 -0.60
CA THR A 34 -5.17 4.22 -2.05
C THR A 34 -5.97 3.16 -2.82
N LEU A 35 -5.91 1.90 -2.40
CA LEU A 35 -6.64 0.79 -3.01
C LEU A 35 -8.15 0.94 -2.83
N GLU A 36 -8.61 1.36 -1.65
CA GLU A 36 -10.05 1.61 -1.42
C GLU A 36 -10.62 2.68 -2.36
N ARG A 37 -9.83 3.72 -2.69
CA ARG A 37 -10.27 4.79 -3.60
C ARG A 37 -10.35 4.37 -5.07
N LYS A 38 -9.59 3.36 -5.51
CA LYS A 38 -9.54 2.99 -6.94
C LYS A 38 -10.75 2.19 -7.42
N PHE A 39 -11.48 1.50 -6.54
CA PHE A 39 -12.63 0.69 -6.94
C PHE A 39 -13.87 1.51 -7.34
N THR A 40 -13.92 2.82 -7.06
CA THR A 40 -15.11 3.64 -7.34
C THR A 40 -15.10 4.29 -8.73
N VAL A 41 -13.94 4.39 -9.40
CA VAL A 41 -13.80 5.20 -10.63
C VAL A 41 -14.19 4.44 -11.91
N THR A 42 -14.01 3.12 -11.95
CA THR A 42 -14.30 2.32 -13.16
C THR A 42 -15.79 2.11 -13.42
N HIS A 43 -16.64 2.24 -12.40
CA HIS A 43 -18.08 2.05 -12.56
C HIS A 43 -18.80 3.22 -13.26
N LYS A 44 -18.22 4.43 -13.26
CA LYS A 44 -18.84 5.60 -13.90
C LYS A 44 -18.60 5.67 -15.42
N LEU A 45 -17.47 5.13 -15.92
CA LEU A 45 -17.17 5.18 -17.36
C LEU A 45 -18.10 4.29 -18.19
N LYS A 46 -18.47 3.10 -17.70
CA LYS A 46 -19.35 2.17 -18.43
C LYS A 46 -20.75 2.74 -18.69
N ARG A 47 -21.25 3.63 -17.82
CA ARG A 47 -22.55 4.29 -18.01
C ARG A 47 -22.52 5.34 -19.12
N LEU A 48 -21.42 6.07 -19.28
CA LEU A 48 -21.32 7.15 -20.29
C LEU A 48 -21.16 6.61 -21.71
N ILE A 49 -20.43 5.51 -21.89
CA ILE A 49 -20.25 4.88 -23.20
C ILE A 49 -21.60 4.33 -23.72
N LYS A 50 -22.41 3.74 -22.84
CA LYS A 50 -23.73 3.17 -23.20
C LYS A 50 -24.78 4.22 -23.60
N SER A 51 -24.64 5.47 -23.16
CA SER A 51 -25.55 6.56 -23.55
C SER A 51 -25.19 7.21 -24.89
N ARG A 52 -23.94 7.10 -25.36
CA ARG A 52 -23.53 7.65 -26.66
C ARG A 52 -23.91 6.73 -27.83
N GLU A 53 -24.00 5.42 -27.58
CA GLU A 53 -24.30 4.42 -28.61
C GLU A 53 -25.80 4.26 -28.92
N LYS A 54 -26.69 4.80 -28.06
CA LYS A 54 -28.15 4.78 -28.29
C LYS A 54 -28.73 6.10 -28.83
N GLY A 55 -27.87 7.08 -29.10
CA GLY A 55 -28.26 8.44 -29.49
C GLY A 55 -27.84 8.86 -30.90
N VAL A 56 -27.39 7.90 -31.73
CA VAL A 56 -27.12 8.07 -33.18
C VAL A 56 -27.93 6.99 -33.90
#